data_AF-B1M175-F1
#
_entry.id   AF-B1M175-F1
#
_cell.length_a   1.000
_cell.length_b   1.000
_cell.length_c   1.000
_cell.angle_alpha   90.00
_cell.angle_beta   90.00
_cell.angle_gamma   90.00
#
_symmetry.space_group_name_H-M   'P 1'
#
loop_
_entity.id
_entity.type
_entity.pdbx_description
1 polymer ?
#
loop_
_entity_poly.entity_id
_entity_poly.type
_entity_poly.pdbx_seq_one_letter_code
_entity_poly.pdbx_strand_id
1 'polypeptide(L)' 'MRKPKPVPNLWQVVRHSWSFQLNAVATVASSVVLGMSVLAGAPPINLVWFAVGYGLVNLVATGARLIAQPEVSGDAS' A
#
# COMPACT_ATOMS: atom_id res chain seq x y z
N MET A 1 -27.68 -10.28 -12.83
CA MET A 1 -26.75 -9.40 -12.09
C MET A 1 -27.06 -9.52 -10.60
N ARG A 2 -26.14 -10.04 -9.77
CA ARG A 2 -26.35 -10.18 -8.32
C ARG A 2 -26.24 -8.79 -7.68
N LYS A 3 -27.30 -8.34 -6.99
CA LYS A 3 -27.25 -7.10 -6.19
C LYS A 3 -26.18 -7.25 -5.10
N PRO A 4 -25.26 -6.28 -4.92
CA PRO A 4 -24.30 -6.35 -3.83
C PRO A 4 -25.06 -6.33 -2.50
N LYS A 5 -24.97 -7.42 -1.74
CA LYS A 5 -25.47 -7.43 -0.36
C LYS A 5 -24.49 -6.62 0.48
N PRO A 6 -24.94 -5.58 1.20
CA PRO A 6 -24.06 -4.86 2.12
C PRO A 6 -23.52 -5.86 3.14
N VAL A 7 -22.20 -5.95 3.22
CA VAL A 7 -21.53 -6.88 4.14
C VAL A 7 -21.73 -6.33 5.56
N PRO A 8 -22.45 -7.04 6.45
CA PRO A 8 -22.86 -6.49 7.74
C PRO A 8 -21.71 -6.31 8.74
N ASN A 9 -20.53 -6.87 8.47
CA ASN A 9 -19.38 -6.85 9.39
C ASN A 9 -18.11 -6.32 8.72
N LEU A 10 -18.10 -5.03 8.36
CA LEU A 10 -16.91 -4.33 7.84
C LEU A 10 -15.68 -4.54 8.75
N TRP A 11 -15.86 -4.47 10.07
CA TRP A 11 -14.76 -4.70 11.02
C TRP A 11 -14.16 -6.10 10.90
N GLN A 12 -14.99 -7.14 10.74
CA GLN A 12 -14.46 -8.50 10.55
C GLN A 12 -13.73 -8.65 9.23
N VAL A 13 -14.18 -7.97 8.16
CA VAL A 13 -13.48 -7.94 6.89
C VAL A 13 -12.10 -7.27 7.02
N VAL A 14 -12.00 -6.14 7.72
CA VAL A 14 -10.71 -5.47 7.97
C VAL A 14 -9.74 -6.35 8.78
N ARG A 15 -10.26 -7.09 9.77
CA ARG A 15 -9.43 -7.93 10.65
C ARG A 15 -8.99 -9.23 10.00
N HIS A 16 -9.78 -9.76 9.06
CA HIS A 16 -9.57 -11.08 8.47
C HIS A 16 -9.07 -11.05 7.02
N SER A 17 -9.31 -9.96 6.30
CA SER A 17 -8.86 -9.82 4.92
C SER A 17 -7.43 -9.27 4.89
N TRP A 18 -6.46 -10.18 4.71
CA TRP A 18 -5.05 -9.87 4.52
C TRP A 18 -4.83 -8.86 3.38
N SER A 19 -5.59 -8.99 2.28
CA SER A 19 -5.54 -8.06 1.14
C SER A 19 -6.00 -6.64 1.50
N PHE A 20 -6.96 -6.48 2.42
CA PHE A 20 -7.37 -5.16 2.91
C PHE A 20 -6.27 -4.51 3.75
N GLN A 21 -5.62 -5.28 4.63
CA GLN A 21 -4.50 -4.80 5.44
C GLN A 21 -3.31 -4.39 4.58
N LEU A 22 -2.95 -5.19 3.57
CA LEU A 22 -1.88 -4.86 2.63
C LEU A 22 -2.21 -3.61 1.80
N ASN A 23 -3.45 -3.44 1.36
CA ASN A 23 -3.86 -2.21 0.66
C ASN A 23 -3.82 -0.98 1.58
N ALA A 24 -4.21 -1.12 2.85
CA ALA A 24 -4.09 -0.04 3.83
C ALA A 24 -2.62 0.34 4.06
N VAL A 25 -1.73 -0.65 4.23
CA VAL A 25 -0.28 -0.44 4.34
C VAL A 25 0.28 0.23 3.09
N ALA A 26 -0.09 -0.26 1.90
CA ALA A 26 0.32 0.34 0.63
C ALA A 26 -0.15 1.79 0.50
N THR A 27 -1.37 2.10 0.96
CA THR A 27 -1.94 3.45 0.94
C THR A 27 -1.18 4.37 1.88
N VAL A 28 -0.95 3.97 3.13
CA VAL A 28 -0.18 4.75 4.10
C VAL A 28 1.24 4.98 3.59
N ALA A 29 1.92 3.93 3.11
CA ALA A 29 3.27 4.05 2.56
C ALA A 29 3.29 5.00 1.36
N SER A 30 2.30 4.93 0.46
CA SER A 30 2.19 5.84 -0.69
C SER A 30 1.98 7.30 -0.27
N SER A 31 1.15 7.55 0.76
CA SER A 31 0.95 8.89 1.31
C SER A 31 2.23 9.45 1.95
N VAL A 32 3.00 8.61 2.64
CA VAL A 32 4.31 8.99 3.19
C VAL A 32 5.29 9.33 2.07
N VAL A 33 5.35 8.53 1.00
CA VAL A 33 6.15 8.83 -0.20
C VAL A 33 5.78 10.20 -0.76
N LEU A 34 4.49 10.49 -0.96
CA LEU A 34 4.06 11.80 -1.46
C LEU A 34 4.48 12.95 -0.53
N GLY A 35 4.32 12.79 0.79
CA GLY A 35 4.77 13.79 1.76
C GLY A 35 6.29 14.01 1.73
N MET A 36 7.06 12.93 1.59
CA MET A 36 8.51 13.01 1.41
C MET A 36 8.88 13.66 0.06
N SER A 37 8.14 13.41 -1.02
CA SER A 37 8.40 14.07 -2.31
C SER A 37 8.27 15.60 -2.22
N VAL A 38 7.31 16.11 -1.43
CA VAL A 38 7.16 17.56 -1.19
C VAL A 38 8.36 18.13 -0.43
N LEU A 39 8.89 17.37 0.54
CA LEU A 39 10.04 17.75 1.35
C LEU A 39 11.38 17.54 0.64
N ALA A 40 11.42 16.87 -0.51
CA ALA A 40 12.65 16.54 -1.22
C ALA A 40 13.43 17.78 -1.70
N GLY A 41 12.75 18.93 -1.88
CA GLY A 41 13.40 20.20 -2.25
C GLY A 41 14.16 20.87 -1.09
N ALA A 42 13.81 20.56 0.16
CA ALA A 42 14.46 21.07 1.36
C ALA A 42 14.35 20.01 2.48
N PRO A 43 15.14 18.93 2.41
CA PRO A 43 14.96 17.80 3.30
C PRO A 43 15.22 18.23 4.76
N PRO A 44 14.31 17.92 5.70
CA PRO A 44 14.45 18.34 7.10
C PRO A 44 15.56 17.59 7.86
N ILE A 45 16.18 16.61 7.21
CA ILE A 45 17.25 15.75 7.74
C ILE A 45 18.35 15.66 6.68
N ASN A 46 19.53 15.16 7.06
CA ASN A 46 20.62 14.88 6.12
C ASN A 46 20.12 14.06 4.92
N LEU A 47 20.54 14.52 3.73
CA LEU A 47 20.05 14.08 2.43
C LEU A 47 20.22 12.58 2.20
N VAL A 48 21.30 11.97 2.72
CA VAL A 48 21.55 10.53 2.61
C VAL A 48 20.53 9.73 3.42
N TRP A 49 20.28 10.13 4.67
CA TRP A 49 19.29 9.47 5.53
C TRP A 49 17.86 9.65 5.01
N PHE A 50 17.57 10.82 4.44
CA PHE A 50 16.29 11.08 3.79
C PHE A 50 16.08 10.17 2.56
N ALA A 51 17.09 10.03 1.70
CA ALA A 51 17.03 9.17 0.53
C ALA A 51 16.89 7.68 0.90
N VAL A 52 17.61 7.22 1.92
CA VAL A 52 17.50 5.85 2.44
C VAL A 52 16.09 5.58 2.97
N GLY A 53 15.54 6.50 3.78
CA GLY A 53 14.17 6.38 4.29
C GLY A 53 13.14 6.36 3.16
N TYR A 54 13.27 7.26 2.19
CA TYR A 54 12.38 7.33 1.02
C TYR A 54 12.42 6.05 0.17
N GLY A 55 13.62 5.50 -0.03
CA GLY A 55 13.82 4.23 -0.73
C GLY A 55 13.16 3.06 0.00
N LEU A 56 13.35 2.96 1.31
CA LEU A 56 12.73 1.91 2.14
C LEU A 56 11.20 1.96 2.10
N VAL A 57 10.60 3.16 2.23
CA VAL A 57 9.14 3.30 2.15
C VAL A 57 8.61 2.89 0.78
N ASN A 58 9.30 3.26 -0.30
CA ASN A 58 8.93 2.80 -1.66
C ASN A 58 9.04 1.29 -1.82
N LEU A 59 10.05 0.66 -1.23
CA LEU A 59 10.25 -0.78 -1.26
C LEU A 59 9.13 -1.50 -0.52
N VAL A 60 8.72 -0.99 0.65
CA VAL A 60 7.56 -1.50 1.41
C VAL A 60 6.26 -1.31 0.63
N ALA A 61 6.05 -0.14 0.02
CA ALA A 61 4.86 0.12 -0.80
C ALA A 61 4.79 -0.83 -2.01
N THR A 62 5.93 -1.08 -2.65
CA THR A 62 6.04 -2.00 -3.79
C THR A 62 5.81 -3.44 -3.36
N GLY A 63 6.42 -3.89 -2.26
CA GLY A 63 6.21 -5.23 -1.71
C GLY A 63 4.76 -5.46 -1.29
N ALA A 64 4.15 -4.49 -0.62
CA ALA A 64 2.73 -4.57 -0.24
C ALA A 64 1.83 -4.71 -1.46
N ARG A 65 2.11 -3.98 -2.55
CA ARG A 65 1.36 -4.11 -3.81
C ARG A 65 1.56 -5.47 -4.47
N LEU A 66 2.79 -5.99 -4.50
CA LEU A 66 3.08 -7.32 -5.07
C LEU A 66 2.35 -8.44 -4.34
N ILE A 67 2.35 -8.43 -3.00
CA ILE A 67 1.65 -9.45 -2.19
C ILE A 67 0.14 -9.25 -2.27
N ALA A 68 -0.33 -8.02 -2.44
CA ALA A 68 -1.75 -7.72 -2.57
C ALA A 68 -2.32 -8.04 -3.96
N GLN A 69 -1.48 -8.35 -4.96
CA GLN A 69 -2.00 -8.74 -6.27
C GLN A 69 -2.73 -10.08 -6.11
N PRO A 70 -4.02 -10.17 -6.52
CA PRO A 70 -4.66 -11.47 -6.64
C PRO A 70 -3.86 -12.30 -7.64
N GLU A 71 -3.70 -13.60 -7.37
CA GLU A 71 -3.08 -14.54 -8.30
C GLU A 71 -3.74 -14.33 -9.67
N VAL A 72 -2.93 -14.01 -10.68
CA VAL A 72 -3.38 -14.09 -12.07
C VAL A 72 -3.56 -15.57 -12.32
N SER A 73 -4.76 -16.07 -12.05
CA SER A 73 -5.21 -17.37 -12.55
C SER A 73 -5.16 -17.24 -14.06
N GLY A 74 -4.05 -17.70 -14.65
CA GLY A 74 -3.96 -17.91 -16.08
C GLY A 74 -4.91 -19.04 -16.42
N ASP A 75 -6.17 -18.68 -16.66
CA ASP A 75 -7.06 -19.49 -17.46
C ASP A 75 -7.47 -18.66 -18.68
N ALA A 76 -7.18 -19.24 -19.84
CA ALA A 76 -7.41 -18.79 -21.22
C ALA A 76 -6.51 -17.66 -21.77
N SER A 77 -5.39 -18.04 -22.40
CA SER A 77 -5.27 -18.13 -23.87
C SER A 77 -3.94 -18.77 -24.29
#